data_AF-A0A430HFK9-F1
#
_entry.id   AF-A0A430HFK9-F1
#
_cell.length_a   1.000
_cell.length_b   1.000
_cell.length_c   1.000
_cell.angle_alpha   90.00
_cell.angle_beta   90.00
_cell.angle_gamma   90.00
#
_symmetry.space_group_name_H-M   'P 1'
#
loop_
_entity.id
_entity.type
_entity.pdbx_description
1 polymer ?
#
loop_
_entity_poly.entity_id
_entity_poly.type
_entity_poly.pdbx_seq_one_letter_code
_entity_poly.pdbx_strand_id
1 'polypeptide(L)'
;MSGDRRGFAYALEPVRSMTAWEIDEIASDLAVLNQAARVLQQACDTLAGQFAAVRADIIAQRQAQAALDIGGQRRAHDYMLQVQLQLQAKLVELRAAEEERDAMYLRLIDARKFAESLDRDREAQAGEHDQKVAKQGYQLSDDNWLQRIHWRKNT
;
A
#
# COMPACT_ATOMS: atom_id res chain seq x y z
N MET A 1 18.73 -21.34 18.62
CA MET A 1 20.05 -20.88 19.10
C MET A 1 20.43 -19.68 18.25
N SER A 2 20.43 -18.46 18.80
CA SER A 2 20.94 -17.29 18.10
C SER A 2 22.45 -17.29 18.18
N GLY A 3 23.15 -17.41 17.05
CA GLY A 3 24.61 -17.26 16.98
C GLY A 3 25.04 -15.86 17.42
N ASP A 4 26.29 -15.73 17.89
CA ASP A 4 26.86 -14.42 18.23
C ASP A 4 27.16 -13.65 16.93
N ARG A 5 26.21 -12.81 16.49
CA ARG A 5 26.27 -12.05 15.22
C ARG A 5 27.11 -10.76 15.32
N ARG A 6 27.96 -10.62 16.34
CA ARG A 6 28.83 -9.45 16.50
C ARG A 6 29.77 -9.34 15.30
N GLY A 7 29.87 -8.12 14.75
CA GLY A 7 30.76 -7.83 13.62
C GLY A 7 30.14 -8.08 12.23
N PHE A 8 28.95 -8.67 12.14
CA PHE A 8 28.24 -8.77 10.85
C PHE A 8 27.69 -7.40 10.44
N ALA A 9 28.12 -6.90 9.29
CA ALA A 9 27.58 -5.72 8.64
C ALA A 9 27.01 -6.11 7.27
N TYR A 10 25.71 -5.86 7.09
CA TYR A 10 25.04 -6.14 5.82
C TYR A 10 25.33 -5.03 4.80
N ALA A 11 25.89 -5.40 3.66
CA ALA A 11 26.36 -4.43 2.66
C ALA A 11 25.22 -3.56 2.08
N LEU A 12 24.00 -4.11 2.00
CA LEU A 12 22.83 -3.43 1.44
C LEU A 12 21.91 -2.82 2.53
N GLU A 13 22.39 -2.64 3.75
CA GLU A 13 21.60 -1.99 4.81
C GLU A 13 21.09 -0.58 4.43
N PRO A 14 21.88 0.28 3.72
CA PRO A 14 21.37 1.57 3.27
C PRO A 14 20.19 1.43 2.30
N VAL A 15 20.27 0.49 1.36
CA VAL A 15 19.19 0.22 0.39
C VAL A 15 17.94 -0.27 1.10
N ARG A 16 18.09 -1.22 2.03
CA ARG A 16 17.01 -1.74 2.87
C ARG A 16 16.33 -0.64 3.67
N SER A 17 17.12 0.25 4.26
CA SER A 17 16.59 1.41 4.99
C SER A 17 15.80 2.31 4.04
N MET A 18 16.36 2.70 2.90
CA MET A 18 15.67 3.53 1.90
C MET A 18 14.35 2.90 1.44
N THR A 19 14.32 1.60 1.15
CA THR A 19 13.09 0.90 0.76
C THR A 19 12.04 0.93 1.87
N ALA A 20 12.43 0.87 3.15
CA ALA A 20 11.48 1.02 4.25
C ALA A 20 10.84 2.43 4.26
N TRP A 21 11.65 3.48 4.05
CA TRP A 21 11.15 4.85 3.91
C TRP A 21 10.21 5.00 2.70
N GLU A 22 10.57 4.42 1.55
CA GLU A 22 9.72 4.43 0.35
C GLU A 22 8.38 3.73 0.58
N ILE A 23 8.36 2.61 1.32
CA ILE A 23 7.13 1.91 1.69
C ILE A 23 6.23 2.81 2.56
N ASP A 24 6.82 3.52 3.53
CA ASP A 24 6.07 4.42 4.41
C ASP A 24 5.52 5.63 3.64
N GLU A 25 6.30 6.20 2.72
CA GLU A 25 5.87 7.28 1.82
C GLU A 25 4.70 6.83 0.93
N ILE A 26 4.83 5.70 0.24
CA ILE A 26 3.77 5.13 -0.60
C ILE A 26 2.51 4.84 0.23
N ALA A 27 2.66 4.35 1.46
CA ALA A 27 1.53 4.07 2.35
C ALA A 27 0.81 5.36 2.77
N SER A 28 1.55 6.44 3.03
CA SER A 28 1.00 7.76 3.33
C SER A 28 0.21 8.31 2.13
N ASP A 29 0.80 8.28 0.93
CA ASP A 29 0.14 8.74 -0.30
C ASP A 29 -1.13 7.93 -0.61
N LEU A 30 -1.07 6.62 -0.43
CA LEU A 30 -2.23 5.74 -0.59
C LEU A 30 -3.36 6.11 0.38
N ALA A 31 -3.06 6.53 1.61
CA ALA A 31 -4.07 7.00 2.56
C ALA A 31 -4.77 8.27 2.07
N VAL A 32 -4.04 9.20 1.46
CA VAL A 32 -4.58 10.41 0.84
C VAL A 32 -5.50 10.06 -0.33
N LEU A 33 -5.06 9.17 -1.24
CA LEU A 33 -5.86 8.72 -2.37
C LEU A 33 -7.14 7.99 -1.94
N ASN A 34 -7.05 7.14 -0.92
CA ASN A 34 -8.21 6.47 -0.34
C ASN A 34 -9.24 7.48 0.20
N GLN A 35 -8.78 8.52 0.90
CA GLN A 35 -9.66 9.55 1.41
C GLN A 35 -10.30 10.35 0.27
N ALA A 36 -9.54 10.70 -0.77
CA ALA A 36 -10.06 11.38 -1.95
C ALA A 36 -11.14 10.56 -2.67
N ALA A 37 -10.88 9.27 -2.94
CA ALA A 37 -11.86 8.37 -3.54
C ALA A 37 -13.13 8.24 -2.69
N ARG A 38 -12.99 8.15 -1.35
CA ARG A 38 -14.14 8.11 -0.42
C ARG A 38 -14.98 9.38 -0.50
N VAL A 39 -14.36 10.55 -0.55
CA VAL A 39 -15.08 11.84 -0.67
C VAL A 39 -15.83 11.91 -2.01
N LEU A 40 -15.20 11.47 -3.10
CA LEU A 40 -15.85 11.42 -4.42
C LEU A 40 -17.02 10.44 -4.44
N GLN A 41 -16.86 9.25 -3.84
CA GLN A 41 -17.95 8.28 -3.71
C GLN A 41 -19.14 8.87 -2.94
N GLN A 42 -18.89 9.54 -1.80
CA GLN A 42 -19.95 10.21 -1.03
C GLN A 42 -20.66 11.31 -1.83
N ALA A 43 -19.93 12.05 -2.67
CA ALA A 43 -20.51 13.05 -3.55
C ALA A 43 -21.40 12.40 -4.63
N CYS A 44 -20.95 11.30 -5.24
CA CYS A 44 -21.75 10.49 -6.17
C CYS A 44 -23.03 9.96 -5.51
N ASP A 45 -22.92 9.39 -4.31
CA ASP A 45 -24.07 8.85 -3.56
C ASP A 45 -25.09 9.95 -3.22
N THR A 46 -24.60 11.13 -2.85
CA THR A 46 -25.44 12.31 -2.56
C THR A 46 -26.20 12.75 -3.82
N LEU A 47 -25.51 12.89 -4.95
CA LEU A 47 -26.14 13.27 -6.23
C LEU A 47 -27.13 12.20 -6.71
N ALA A 48 -26.80 10.92 -6.58
CA ALA A 48 -27.70 9.81 -6.91
C ALA A 48 -28.95 9.83 -6.02
N GLY A 49 -28.80 10.10 -4.72
CA GLY A 49 -29.91 10.28 -3.78
C GLY A 49 -30.81 11.47 -4.15
N GLN A 50 -30.22 12.63 -4.47
CA GLN A 50 -30.96 13.80 -4.93
C GLN A 50 -31.73 13.53 -6.22
N PHE A 51 -31.10 12.84 -7.18
CA PHE A 51 -31.76 12.44 -8.44
C PHE A 51 -32.94 11.50 -8.18
N ALA A 52 -32.76 10.51 -7.29
CA ALA A 52 -33.82 9.58 -6.93
C ALA A 52 -35.00 10.28 -6.23
N ALA A 53 -34.71 11.22 -5.33
CA ALA A 53 -35.72 12.02 -4.63
C ALA A 53 -36.55 12.87 -5.61
N VAL A 54 -35.91 13.64 -6.49
CA VAL A 54 -36.63 14.46 -7.49
C VAL A 54 -37.47 13.60 -8.43
N ARG A 55 -36.95 12.44 -8.83
CA ARG A 55 -37.72 11.49 -9.65
C ARG A 55 -38.95 10.98 -8.89
N ALA A 56 -38.82 10.65 -7.61
CA ALA A 56 -39.94 10.21 -6.79
C ALA A 56 -41.01 11.30 -6.64
N ASP A 57 -40.59 12.55 -6.41
CA ASP A 57 -41.49 13.70 -6.32
C ASP A 57 -42.28 13.93 -7.62
N ILE A 58 -41.62 13.84 -8.79
CA ILE A 58 -42.30 13.94 -10.09
C ILE A 58 -43.33 12.82 -10.26
N ILE A 59 -42.99 11.58 -9.86
CA ILE A 59 -43.92 10.44 -9.97
C ILE A 59 -45.13 10.68 -9.07
N ALA A 60 -44.93 11.13 -7.83
CA ALA A 60 -46.01 11.43 -6.89
C ALA A 60 -46.94 12.54 -7.41
N GLN A 61 -46.37 13.62 -7.94
CA GLN A 61 -47.14 14.71 -8.56
C GLN A 61 -48.01 14.22 -9.73
N ARG A 62 -47.49 13.32 -10.58
CA ARG A 62 -48.25 12.73 -11.69
C ARG A 62 -49.41 11.86 -11.21
N GLN A 63 -49.22 11.11 -10.12
CA GLN A 63 -50.27 10.25 -9.55
C GLN A 63 -51.39 11.04 -8.89
N ALA A 64 -51.08 12.20 -8.32
CA ALA A 64 -52.04 13.06 -7.62
C ALA A 64 -53.06 13.79 -8.52
N GLN A 65 -53.04 13.56 -9.85
CA GLN A 65 -53.92 14.23 -10.84
C GLN A 65 -53.92 15.77 -10.75
N ALA A 66 -52.87 16.37 -10.20
CA ALA A 66 -52.71 17.82 -10.21
C ALA A 66 -52.68 18.31 -11.67
N ALA A 67 -53.38 19.41 -11.95
CA ALA A 67 -53.34 20.06 -13.27
C ALA A 67 -51.87 20.21 -13.71
N LEU A 68 -51.57 19.77 -14.94
CA LEU A 68 -50.21 19.70 -15.46
C LEU A 68 -49.61 21.11 -15.57
N ASP A 69 -48.83 21.52 -14.56
CA ASP A 69 -47.96 22.69 -14.69
C ASP A 69 -46.76 22.33 -15.57
N ILE A 70 -46.90 22.61 -16.88
CA ILE A 70 -45.87 22.38 -17.89
C ILE A 70 -44.57 23.13 -17.52
N GLY A 71 -44.67 24.32 -16.93
CA GLY A 71 -43.51 25.09 -16.49
C GLY A 71 -42.77 24.41 -15.34
N GLY A 72 -43.51 23.90 -14.35
CA GLY A 72 -42.98 23.07 -13.27
C GLY A 72 -42.28 21.82 -13.78
N GLN A 73 -42.91 21.09 -14.72
CA GLN A 73 -42.32 19.88 -15.31
C GLN A 73 -41.03 20.16 -16.08
N ARG A 74 -40.99 21.25 -16.84
CA ARG A 74 -39.79 21.66 -17.58
C ARG A 74 -38.63 21.99 -16.62
N ARG A 75 -38.88 22.77 -15.57
CA ARG A 75 -37.88 23.07 -14.53
C ARG A 75 -37.36 21.80 -13.85
N ALA A 76 -38.26 20.88 -13.51
CA ALA A 76 -37.87 19.62 -12.88
C ALA A 76 -37.03 18.74 -13.81
N HIS A 77 -37.38 18.69 -15.10
CA HIS A 77 -36.58 18.01 -16.12
C HIS A 77 -35.19 18.63 -16.29
N ASP A 78 -35.10 19.96 -16.41
CA ASP A 78 -33.82 20.67 -16.55
C ASP A 78 -32.92 20.44 -15.32
N TYR A 79 -33.49 20.45 -14.12
CA TYR A 79 -32.78 20.10 -12.89
C TYR A 79 -32.30 18.65 -12.88
N MET A 80 -33.15 17.69 -13.26
CA MET A 80 -32.75 16.28 -13.34
C MET A 80 -31.60 16.08 -14.33
N LEU A 81 -31.66 16.73 -15.48
CA LEU A 81 -30.59 16.69 -16.48
C LEU A 81 -29.29 17.26 -15.91
N GLN A 82 -29.35 18.39 -15.21
CA GLN A 82 -28.19 19.00 -14.55
C GLN A 82 -27.56 18.05 -13.51
N VAL A 83 -28.37 17.46 -12.62
CA VAL A 83 -27.88 16.50 -11.60
C VAL A 83 -27.28 15.26 -12.27
N GLN A 84 -27.89 14.76 -13.35
CA GLN A 84 -27.36 13.64 -14.10
C GLN A 84 -26.00 13.96 -14.72
N LEU A 85 -25.83 15.13 -15.32
CA LEU A 85 -24.54 15.57 -15.89
C LEU A 85 -23.47 15.72 -14.80
N GLN A 86 -23.82 16.28 -13.65
CA GLN A 86 -22.93 16.38 -12.50
C GLN A 86 -22.52 15.01 -11.97
N LEU A 87 -23.47 14.07 -11.85
CA LEU A 87 -23.20 12.71 -11.42
C LEU A 87 -22.26 11.99 -12.40
N GLN A 88 -22.49 12.13 -13.71
CA GLN A 88 -21.59 11.56 -14.72
C GLN A 88 -20.18 12.11 -14.61
N ALA A 89 -20.03 13.44 -14.45
CA ALA A 89 -18.71 14.04 -14.26
C ALA A 89 -18.02 13.51 -12.99
N LYS A 90 -18.73 13.41 -11.86
CA LYS A 90 -18.18 12.87 -10.61
C LYS A 90 -17.83 11.39 -10.68
N LEU A 91 -18.58 10.59 -11.43
CA LEU A 91 -18.23 9.18 -11.68
C LEU A 91 -16.93 9.04 -12.49
N VAL A 92 -16.67 9.94 -13.43
CA VAL A 92 -15.39 9.97 -14.17
C VAL A 92 -14.24 10.33 -13.24
N GLU A 93 -14.40 11.37 -12.42
CA GLU A 93 -13.40 11.75 -11.41
C GLU A 93 -13.12 10.61 -10.42
N LEU A 94 -14.17 9.93 -9.94
CA LEU A 94 -14.05 8.79 -9.02
C LEU A 94 -13.23 7.67 -9.66
N ARG A 95 -13.56 7.27 -10.89
CA ARG A 95 -12.82 6.20 -11.59
C ARG A 95 -11.34 6.55 -11.76
N ALA A 96 -11.03 7.79 -12.13
CA ALA A 96 -9.64 8.23 -12.26
C ALA A 96 -8.89 8.15 -10.92
N ALA A 97 -9.54 8.56 -9.81
CA ALA A 97 -8.96 8.45 -8.48
C ALA A 97 -8.78 6.99 -8.03
N GLU A 98 -9.70 6.09 -8.39
CA GLU A 98 -9.59 4.66 -8.12
C GLU A 98 -8.46 4.00 -8.93
N GLU A 99 -8.31 4.35 -10.20
CA GLU A 99 -7.21 3.88 -11.05
C GLU A 99 -5.85 4.33 -10.49
N GLU A 100 -5.74 5.58 -10.05
CA GLU A 100 -4.52 6.10 -9.42
C GLU A 100 -4.22 5.39 -8.08
N ARG A 101 -5.23 5.21 -7.24
CA ARG A 101 -5.12 4.42 -5.99
C ARG A 101 -4.63 3.00 -6.27
N ASP A 102 -5.21 2.33 -7.25
CA ASP A 102 -4.89 0.94 -7.57
C ASP A 102 -3.47 0.82 -8.14
N ALA A 103 -3.04 1.77 -8.98
CA ALA A 103 -1.66 1.86 -9.43
C ALA A 103 -0.68 2.05 -8.26
N MET A 104 -1.00 2.92 -7.30
CA MET A 104 -0.18 3.13 -6.10
C MET A 104 -0.14 1.87 -5.21
N TYR A 105 -1.25 1.15 -5.10
CA TYR A 105 -1.31 -0.11 -4.36
C TYR A 105 -0.42 -1.19 -4.98
N LEU A 106 -0.38 -1.30 -6.31
CA LEU A 106 0.54 -2.20 -7.00
C LEU A 106 2.01 -1.84 -6.72
N ARG A 107 2.35 -0.54 -6.75
CA ARG A 107 3.70 -0.07 -6.39
C ARG A 107 4.07 -0.45 -4.96
N LEU A 108 3.15 -0.32 -4.01
CA LEU A 108 3.36 -0.73 -2.62
C LEU A 108 3.64 -2.23 -2.50
N ILE A 109 2.89 -3.06 -3.22
CA ILE A 109 3.10 -4.52 -3.24
C ILE A 109 4.51 -4.84 -3.75
N ASP A 110 4.94 -4.21 -4.85
CA ASP A 110 6.25 -4.50 -5.43
C ASP A 110 7.40 -4.00 -4.54
N ALA A 111 7.25 -2.83 -3.91
CA ALA A 111 8.20 -2.34 -2.91
C ALA A 111 8.33 -3.30 -1.71
N ARG A 112 7.21 -3.86 -1.24
CA ARG A 112 7.21 -4.87 -0.15
C ARG A 112 7.90 -6.16 -0.55
N LYS A 113 7.63 -6.69 -1.76
CA LYS A 113 8.33 -7.87 -2.28
C LYS A 113 9.83 -7.64 -2.34
N PHE A 114 10.25 -6.44 -2.77
CA PHE A 114 11.66 -6.07 -2.82
C PHE A 114 12.27 -6.02 -1.42
N ALA A 115 11.61 -5.36 -0.45
CA ALA A 115 12.03 -5.35 0.94
C ALA A 115 12.17 -6.76 1.54
N GLU A 116 11.20 -7.64 1.30
CA GLU A 116 11.28 -9.04 1.73
C GLU A 116 12.47 -9.77 1.10
N SER A 117 12.79 -9.48 -0.17
CA SER A 117 13.96 -10.06 -0.83
C SER A 117 15.26 -9.62 -0.16
N LEU A 118 15.36 -8.36 0.26
CA LEU A 118 16.51 -7.82 0.98
C LEU A 118 16.64 -8.45 2.39
N ASP A 119 15.53 -8.69 3.08
CA ASP A 119 15.54 -9.37 4.38
C ASP A 119 15.98 -10.82 4.26
N ARG A 120 15.55 -11.55 3.21
CA ARG A 120 15.99 -12.91 2.94
C ARG A 120 17.48 -12.97 2.61
N ASP A 121 17.97 -12.06 1.76
CA ASP A 121 19.39 -11.98 1.42
C ASP A 121 20.25 -11.66 2.65
N ARG A 122 19.81 -10.70 3.48
CA ARG A 122 20.47 -10.38 4.75
C ARG A 122 20.60 -11.60 5.66
N GLU A 123 19.52 -12.36 5.85
CA GLU A 123 19.54 -13.55 6.71
C GLU A 123 20.44 -14.66 6.12
N ALA A 124 20.46 -14.82 4.79
CA ALA A 124 21.38 -15.74 4.13
C ALA A 124 22.85 -15.34 4.37
N GLN A 125 23.20 -14.06 4.17
CA GLN A 125 24.55 -13.55 4.41
C GLN A 125 24.95 -13.64 5.90
N ALA A 126 24.01 -13.39 6.82
CA ALA A 126 24.24 -13.57 8.24
C ALA A 126 24.55 -15.04 8.57
N GLY A 127 23.81 -15.98 7.96
CA GLY A 127 24.07 -17.41 8.10
C GLY A 127 25.46 -17.82 7.56
N GLU A 128 25.88 -17.27 6.42
CA GLU A 128 27.23 -17.49 5.91
C GLU A 128 28.32 -16.93 6.83
N HIS A 129 28.10 -15.74 7.40
CA HIS A 129 29.00 -15.14 8.36
C HIS A 129 29.14 -16.01 9.61
N ASP A 130 28.02 -16.48 10.17
CA ASP A 130 28.00 -17.37 11.34
C ASP A 130 28.79 -18.66 11.07
N GLN A 131 28.64 -19.26 9.88
CA GLN A 131 29.43 -20.43 9.46
C GLN A 131 30.92 -20.12 9.35
N LYS A 132 31.30 -18.96 8.78
CA LYS A 132 32.70 -18.53 8.66
C LYS A 132 33.34 -18.33 10.03
N VAL A 133 32.65 -17.65 10.95
CA VAL A 133 33.12 -17.42 12.33
C VAL A 133 33.27 -18.75 13.07
N ALA A 134 32.29 -19.65 12.97
CA ALA A 134 32.37 -20.97 13.59
C ALA A 134 33.57 -21.77 13.06
N LYS A 135 33.79 -21.79 11.74
CA LYS A 135 34.93 -22.45 11.11
C LYS A 135 36.27 -21.89 11.60
N GLN A 136 36.40 -20.57 11.68
CA GLN A 136 37.59 -19.91 12.23
C GLN A 136 37.81 -20.27 13.70
N GLY A 137 36.75 -20.30 14.52
CA GLY A 137 36.83 -20.70 15.93
C GLY A 137 37.32 -22.14 16.11
N TYR A 138 36.84 -23.07 15.29
CA TYR A 138 37.33 -24.46 15.30
C TYR A 138 38.80 -24.54 14.88
N GLN A 139 39.19 -23.84 13.82
CA GLN A 139 40.57 -23.81 13.35
C GLN A 139 41.52 -23.25 14.41
N LEU A 140 41.18 -22.13 15.05
CA LEU A 140 41.96 -21.56 16.14
C LEU A 140 42.08 -22.52 17.33
N SER A 141 41.01 -23.27 17.63
CA SER A 141 41.03 -24.26 18.71
C SER A 141 41.96 -25.44 18.40
N ASP A 142 41.95 -25.91 17.16
CA ASP A 142 42.83 -26.98 16.67
C ASP A 142 44.30 -26.53 16.64
N ASP A 143 44.57 -25.35 16.10
CA ASP A 143 45.92 -24.74 16.10
C ASP A 143 46.47 -24.61 17.52
N ASN A 144 45.67 -24.13 18.47
CA ASN A 144 46.04 -24.03 19.89
C ASN A 144 46.32 -25.40 20.51
N TRP A 145 45.54 -26.43 20.15
CA TRP A 145 45.74 -27.80 20.64
C TRP A 145 47.05 -28.40 20.11
N LEU A 146 47.31 -28.28 18.81
CA LEU A 146 48.53 -28.74 18.16
C LEU A 146 49.77 -28.06 18.76
N GLN A 147 49.72 -26.73 18.95
CA GLN A 147 50.79 -25.98 19.61
C GLN A 147 51.08 -26.55 21.00
N ARG A 148 50.06 -26.76 21.84
CA ARG A 148 50.25 -27.33 23.19
C ARG A 148 50.86 -28.73 23.18
N ILE A 149 50.52 -29.58 22.20
CA ILE A 149 51.15 -30.89 22.04
C ILE A 149 52.63 -30.75 21.68
N HIS A 150 52.97 -29.86 20.75
CA HIS A 150 54.36 -29.62 20.35
C HIS A 150 55.20 -29.10 21.52
N TRP A 151 54.66 -28.18 22.33
CA TRP A 151 55.33 -27.71 23.55
C TRP A 151 55.65 -28.86 24.51
N ARG A 152 54.69 -29.76 24.79
CA ARG A 152 54.91 -30.91 25.68
C ARG A 152 55.94 -31.93 25.20
N LYS A 153 56.22 -32.01 23.89
CA LYS A 153 57.22 -32.95 23.34
C LYS A 153 58.65 -32.40 23.40
N ASN A 154 58.79 -31.07 23.45
CA ASN A 154 60.08 -30.39 23.40
C ASN A 154 60.58 -29.92 24.78
N THR A 155 59.75 -30.06 25.82
CA THR A 155 60.09 -29.91 27.24
C THR A 155 60.26 -31.26 27.89
#